data_AF-A0A1X0QWH5-F1
#
_entry.id   AF-A0A1X0QWH5-F1
#
_cell.length_a   1.000
_cell.length_b   1.000
_cell.length_c   1.000
_cell.angle_alpha   90.00
_cell.angle_beta   90.00
_cell.angle_gamma   90.00
#
_symmetry.space_group_name_H-M   'P 1'
#
loop_
_entity.id
_entity.type
_entity.pdbx_description
1 polymer ?
#
loop_
_entity_poly.entity_id
_entity_poly.type
_entity_poly.pdbx_seq_one_letter_code
_entity_poly.pdbx_strand_id
1 'polypeptide(L)'
;MFLRKLQVQTSAKQLDIHVRTAQRWSDNMFIKRKKTGRSSILHEEHKQVILEYIDENPSAALEQSQDLKVFKSTVYNFVRTEYRSSEEKIQERFDWVRKWNCTDMGRRTNCVFLDESAFHINLKHMLKNRA
;
A
#
# COMPACT_ATOMS: atom_id res chain seq x y z
N MET A 1 21.74 -26.33 29.57
CA MET A 1 21.67 -26.12 28.10
C MET A 1 21.61 -27.45 27.33
N PHE A 2 22.36 -28.48 27.75
CA PHE A 2 22.46 -29.79 27.08
C PHE A 2 21.15 -30.60 27.07
N LEU A 3 20.43 -30.69 28.20
CA LEU A 3 19.18 -31.45 28.33
C LEU A 3 18.07 -30.98 27.38
N ARG A 4 17.96 -29.66 27.16
CA ARG A 4 16.98 -29.10 26.21
C ARG A 4 17.27 -29.50 24.76
N LYS A 5 18.54 -29.55 24.35
CA LYS A 5 18.92 -29.97 23.00
C LYS A 5 18.64 -31.46 22.74
N LEU A 6 18.79 -32.29 23.77
CA LEU A 6 18.44 -33.71 23.73
C LEU A 6 16.93 -33.90 23.57
N GLN A 7 16.12 -33.15 24.33
CA GLN A 7 14.66 -33.18 24.21
C GLN A 7 14.18 -32.70 22.83
N VAL A 8 14.77 -31.65 22.27
CA VAL A 8 14.46 -31.19 20.91
C VAL A 8 14.81 -32.26 19.87
N GLN A 9 15.90 -33.00 20.06
CA GLN A 9 16.31 -34.07 19.15
C GLN A 9 15.37 -35.27 19.20
N THR A 10 14.90 -35.68 20.39
CA THR A 10 13.93 -36.78 20.51
C THR A 10 12.60 -36.39 19.89
N SER A 11 12.11 -35.17 20.14
CA SER A 11 10.89 -34.64 19.51
C SER A 11 11.04 -34.48 17.99
N ALA A 12 12.20 -34.05 17.50
CA ALA A 12 12.47 -33.94 16.07
C ALA A 12 12.37 -35.30 15.35
N LYS A 13 12.92 -36.37 15.96
CA LYS A 13 12.81 -37.73 15.43
C LYS A 13 11.37 -38.25 15.46
N GLN A 14 10.61 -37.96 16.52
CA GLN A 14 9.20 -38.34 16.63
C GLN A 14 8.31 -37.66 15.58
N LEU A 15 8.64 -36.42 15.22
CA LEU A 15 7.90 -35.60 14.26
C LEU A 15 8.44 -35.70 12.82
N ASP A 16 9.43 -36.55 12.59
CA ASP A 16 10.15 -36.69 11.31
C ASP A 16 10.71 -35.36 10.76
N ILE A 17 11.15 -34.48 11.66
CA ILE A 17 11.79 -33.20 11.33
C ILE A 17 13.30 -33.39 11.44
N HIS A 18 14.04 -32.90 10.45
CA HIS A 18 15.50 -32.91 10.52
C HIS A 18 16.00 -32.20 11.80
N VAL A 19 16.82 -32.89 12.61
CA VAL A 19 17.24 -32.43 13.96
C VAL A 19 17.81 -31.01 13.96
N ARG A 20 18.60 -30.66 12.92
CA ARG A 20 19.20 -29.31 12.79
C ARG A 20 18.14 -28.22 12.58
N THR A 21 17.02 -28.56 11.93
CA THR A 21 15.90 -27.63 11.71
C THR A 21 15.15 -27.40 13.01
N ALA A 22 14.85 -28.46 13.76
CA ALA A 22 14.18 -28.37 15.07
C ALA A 22 15.03 -27.61 16.10
N GLN A 23 16.35 -27.84 16.11
CA GLN A 23 17.28 -27.07 16.94
C GLN A 23 17.30 -25.59 16.54
N ARG A 24 17.36 -25.28 15.24
CA ARG A 24 17.30 -23.90 14.75
C ARG A 24 15.99 -23.19 15.12
N TRP A 25 14.88 -23.91 15.13
CA TRP A 25 13.59 -23.41 15.60
C TRP A 25 13.61 -23.18 17.12
N SER A 26 14.10 -24.12 17.91
CA SER A 26 14.24 -23.94 19.37
C SER A 26 15.12 -22.74 19.72
N ASP A 27 16.22 -22.55 18.99
CA ASP A 27 17.16 -21.45 19.25
C ASP A 27 16.62 -20.08 18.78
N ASN A 28 15.68 -20.05 17.82
CA ASN A 28 15.11 -18.81 17.27
C ASN A 28 13.59 -18.68 17.47
N MET A 29 12.98 -19.50 18.33
CA MET A 29 11.51 -19.66 18.44
C MET A 29 10.80 -18.36 18.83
N PHE A 30 11.53 -17.48 19.52
CA PHE A 30 11.06 -16.18 19.99
C PHE A 30 11.61 -15.00 19.18
N ILE A 31 12.55 -15.23 18.25
CA ILE A 31 13.11 -14.17 17.41
C ILE A 31 12.39 -14.20 16.06
N LYS A 32 11.25 -13.51 15.98
CA LYS A 32 10.60 -13.19 14.70
C LYS A 32 11.52 -12.27 13.90
N ARG A 33 12.48 -12.84 13.17
CA ARG A 33 13.24 -12.08 12.17
C ARG A 33 12.28 -11.69 11.06
N LYS A 34 11.97 -10.39 10.93
CA LYS A 34 11.35 -9.88 9.70
C LYS A 34 12.26 -10.29 8.55
N LYS A 35 11.71 -10.95 7.53
CA LYS A 35 12.47 -11.19 6.31
C LYS A 35 12.79 -9.82 5.73
N THR A 36 14.05 -9.44 5.69
CA THR A 36 14.49 -8.27 4.95
C THR A 36 14.14 -8.54 3.49
N GLY A 37 13.11 -7.85 3.00
CA GLY A 37 12.68 -7.96 1.60
C GLY A 37 13.71 -7.33 0.67
N ARG A 38 13.42 -7.39 -0.63
CA ARG A 38 14.16 -6.61 -1.62
C ARG A 38 14.09 -5.13 -1.24
N SER A 39 15.22 -4.42 -1.29
CA SER A 39 15.26 -2.98 -1.04
C SER A 39 14.28 -2.26 -1.98
N SER A 40 13.62 -1.23 -1.47
CA SER A 40 12.72 -0.38 -2.26
C SER A 40 13.44 0.12 -3.52
N ILE A 41 12.74 0.05 -4.66
CA ILE A 41 13.22 0.60 -5.94
C ILE A 41 13.14 2.15 -5.93
N LEU A 42 12.28 2.70 -5.08
CA LEU A 42 12.14 4.14 -4.86
C LEU A 42 13.09 4.57 -3.73
N HIS A 43 14.06 5.41 -4.08
CA HIS A 43 14.89 6.16 -3.13
C HIS A 43 14.10 7.35 -2.56
N GLU A 44 14.57 7.90 -1.44
CA GLU A 44 13.90 8.99 -0.71
C GLU A 44 13.72 10.24 -1.59
N GLU A 45 14.70 10.57 -2.43
CA GLU A 45 14.63 11.69 -3.37
C GLU A 45 13.47 11.53 -4.36
N HIS A 46 13.25 10.32 -4.88
CA HIS A 46 12.15 10.05 -5.80
C HIS A 46 10.80 10.15 -5.07
N LYS A 47 10.74 9.74 -3.81
CA LYS A 47 9.52 9.84 -2.99
C LYS A 47 9.14 11.30 -2.80
N GLN A 48 10.09 12.15 -2.43
CA GLN A 48 9.84 13.57 -2.20
C GLN A 48 9.27 14.27 -3.44
N VAL A 49 9.85 14.02 -4.62
CA VAL A 49 9.35 14.56 -5.90
C VAL A 49 7.93 14.08 -6.19
N ILE A 50 7.61 12.81 -5.89
CA ILE A 50 6.25 12.27 -6.05
C ILE A 50 5.27 12.94 -5.07
N LEU A 51 5.69 13.21 -3.84
CA LEU A 51 4.86 13.88 -2.83
C LEU A 51 4.52 15.30 -3.25
N GLU A 52 5.51 16.08 -3.64
CA GLU A 52 5.34 17.46 -4.12
C GLU A 52 4.39 17.51 -5.33
N TYR A 53 4.59 16.62 -6.30
CA TYR A 53 3.72 16.55 -7.48
C TYR A 53 2.25 16.24 -7.13
N ILE A 54 2.01 15.33 -6.18
CA ILE A 54 0.65 14.94 -5.76
C ILE A 54 -0.02 16.05 -4.96
N ASP A 55 0.72 16.70 -4.05
CA ASP A 55 0.18 17.79 -3.24
C ASP A 55 -0.11 19.03 -4.11
N GLU A 56 0.70 19.31 -5.13
CA GLU A 56 0.43 20.36 -6.13
C GLU A 56 -0.76 20.03 -7.05
N ASN A 57 -0.92 18.75 -7.44
CA ASN A 57 -1.92 18.32 -8.41
C ASN A 57 -2.75 17.12 -7.89
N PRO A 58 -3.66 17.33 -6.91
CA PRO A 58 -4.42 16.24 -6.31
C PRO A 58 -5.37 15.53 -7.27
N SER A 59 -5.73 16.19 -8.38
CA SER A 59 -6.57 15.63 -9.45
C SER A 59 -5.79 15.09 -10.64
N ALA A 60 -4.45 15.21 -10.67
CA ALA A 60 -3.68 14.69 -11.78
C ALA A 60 -3.78 13.17 -11.81
N ALA A 61 -4.28 12.63 -12.92
CA ALA A 61 -4.18 11.21 -13.18
C ALA A 61 -2.69 10.84 -13.18
N LEU A 62 -2.33 9.77 -12.45
CA LEU A 62 -0.95 9.23 -12.41
C LEU A 62 -0.39 8.92 -13.81
N GLU A 63 -1.25 8.87 -14.83
CA GLU A 63 -0.92 8.84 -16.26
C GLU A 63 -0.04 10.02 -16.73
N GLN A 64 -0.17 11.20 -16.11
CA GLN A 64 0.54 12.43 -16.50
C GLN A 64 1.94 12.52 -15.89
N SER A 65 2.34 11.59 -15.00
CA SER A 65 3.66 11.57 -14.39
C SER A 65 4.74 10.95 -15.32
N GLN A 66 4.62 11.14 -16.63
CA GLN A 66 5.50 10.55 -17.66
C GLN A 66 6.97 10.98 -17.50
N ASP A 67 7.20 12.09 -16.79
CA ASP A 67 8.54 12.66 -16.57
C ASP A 67 9.33 11.98 -15.45
N LEU A 68 8.67 11.19 -14.60
CA LEU A 68 9.37 10.37 -13.61
C LEU A 68 9.88 9.10 -14.31
N LYS A 69 11.21 8.97 -14.44
CA LYS A 69 11.92 7.76 -14.92
C LYS A 69 11.64 6.48 -14.11
N VAL A 70 10.73 6.54 -13.13
CA VAL A 70 10.29 5.43 -12.29
C VAL A 70 9.13 4.71 -12.97
N PHE A 71 9.10 3.39 -12.85
CA PHE A 71 8.02 2.58 -13.40
C PHE A 71 6.65 2.98 -12.80
N LYS A 72 5.65 3.23 -13.65
CA LYS A 72 4.28 3.67 -13.28
C LYS A 72 3.65 2.81 -12.17
N SER A 73 3.85 1.49 -12.20
CA SER A 73 3.33 0.59 -11.16
C SER A 73 4.02 0.76 -9.81
N THR A 74 5.30 1.17 -9.79
CA THR A 74 6.04 1.44 -8.55
C THR A 74 5.53 2.71 -7.89
N VAL A 75 5.31 3.78 -8.67
CA VAL A 75 4.68 5.01 -8.18
C VAL A 75 3.27 4.73 -7.68
N TYR A 76 2.47 3.98 -8.45
CA TYR A 76 1.11 3.61 -8.05
C TYR A 76 1.08 2.85 -6.72
N ASN A 77 1.94 1.84 -6.57
CA ASN A 77 2.03 1.07 -5.34
C ASN A 77 2.47 1.95 -4.17
N PHE A 78 3.48 2.80 -4.35
CA PHE A 78 3.92 3.74 -3.32
C PHE A 78 2.79 4.67 -2.86
N VAL A 79 2.07 5.28 -3.81
CA VAL A 79 0.94 6.17 -3.49
C VAL A 79 -0.15 5.42 -2.73
N ARG A 80 -0.48 4.21 -3.19
CA ARG A 80 -1.54 3.39 -2.59
C ARG A 80 -1.19 2.90 -1.19
N THR A 81 0.03 2.42 -0.96
CA THR A 81 0.39 1.70 0.27
C THR A 81 1.11 2.57 1.28
N GLU A 82 1.98 3.49 0.84
CA GLU A 82 2.81 4.29 1.74
C GLU A 82 2.21 5.68 1.95
N TYR A 83 1.93 6.44 0.88
CA TYR A 83 1.43 7.81 1.00
C TYR A 83 0.00 7.89 1.55
N ARG A 84 -0.96 7.20 0.93
CA ARG A 84 -2.37 7.27 1.39
C ARG A 84 -2.59 6.67 2.77
N SER A 85 -1.67 5.84 3.24
CA SER A 85 -1.76 5.18 4.54
C SER A 85 -0.81 5.78 5.57
N SER A 86 -0.17 6.93 5.28
CA SER A 86 0.60 7.65 6.27
C SER A 86 -0.32 8.22 7.35
N GLU A 87 0.16 8.24 8.60
CA GLU A 87 -0.61 8.72 9.76
C GLU A 87 -1.05 10.18 9.55
N GLU A 88 -0.17 11.01 9.00
CA GLU A 88 -0.43 12.41 8.69
C GLU A 88 -1.61 12.58 7.72
N LYS A 89 -1.63 11.83 6.60
CA LYS A 89 -2.72 11.90 5.62
C LYS A 89 -4.01 11.26 6.14
N ILE A 90 -3.92 10.30 7.06
CA ILE A 90 -5.10 9.77 7.76
C ILE A 90 -5.69 10.85 8.66
N GLN A 91 -4.87 11.55 9.44
CA GLN A 91 -5.28 12.62 10.33
C GLN A 91 -5.89 13.79 9.57
N GLU A 92 -5.26 14.26 8.48
CA GLU A 92 -5.82 15.31 7.62
C GLU A 92 -7.23 14.97 7.11
N ARG A 93 -7.44 13.73 6.64
CA ARG A 93 -8.76 13.27 6.19
C ARG A 93 -9.75 13.21 7.34
N PHE A 94 -9.32 12.76 8.51
CA PHE A 94 -10.15 12.72 9.71
C PHE A 94 -10.61 14.13 10.09
N ASP A 95 -9.69 15.10 10.14
CA ASP A 95 -9.98 16.49 10.47
C ASP A 95 -10.88 17.14 9.41
N TRP A 96 -10.66 16.84 8.12
CA TRP A 96 -11.55 17.27 7.05
C TRP A 96 -12.97 16.72 7.24
N VAL A 97 -13.12 15.41 7.51
CA VAL A 97 -14.44 14.80 7.77
C VAL A 97 -15.10 15.43 8.99
N ARG A 98 -14.35 15.64 10.08
CA ARG A 98 -14.86 16.27 11.31
C ARG A 98 -15.34 17.69 11.06
N LYS A 99 -14.53 18.50 10.35
CA LYS A 99 -14.88 19.88 9.97
C LYS A 99 -16.23 19.94 9.26
N TRP A 100 -16.44 19.06 8.29
CA TRP A 100 -17.68 19.05 7.51
C TRP A 100 -18.86 18.37 8.21
N ASN A 101 -18.62 17.42 9.12
CA ASN A 101 -19.67 16.85 9.97
C ASN A 101 -20.22 17.87 10.97
N CYS A 102 -19.40 18.85 11.38
CA CYS A 102 -19.83 19.96 12.23
C CYS A 102 -20.69 21.00 11.48
N THR A 103 -20.64 21.02 10.14
CA THR A 103 -21.50 21.88 9.34
C THR A 103 -22.83 21.16 9.13
N ASP A 104 -23.96 21.80 9.46
CA ASP A 104 -25.33 21.30 9.21
C ASP A 104 -25.70 21.31 7.71
N MET A 105 -24.77 20.89 6.86
CA MET A 105 -24.96 20.68 5.44
C MET A 105 -25.37 19.22 5.30
N GLY A 106 -26.66 18.98 5.11
CA GLY A 106 -27.21 17.64 4.85
C GLY A 106 -26.59 17.02 3.59
N ARG A 107 -25.46 16.31 3.72
CA ARG A 107 -24.76 15.65 2.60
C ARG A 107 -25.63 14.66 1.83
N ARG A 108 -26.70 14.16 2.45
CA ARG A 108 -27.66 13.24 1.83
C ARG A 108 -28.72 13.94 0.99
N THR A 109 -28.95 15.24 1.19
CA THR A 109 -30.02 15.99 0.53
C THR A 109 -29.51 17.08 -0.41
N ASN A 110 -28.28 17.57 -0.21
CA ASN A 110 -27.77 18.76 -0.91
C ASN A 110 -26.40 18.59 -1.61
N CYS A 111 -25.94 17.35 -1.83
CA CYS A 111 -24.66 17.11 -2.52
C CYS A 111 -24.86 16.35 -3.84
N VAL A 112 -24.25 16.87 -4.91
CA VAL A 112 -24.06 16.15 -6.18
C VAL A 112 -22.62 15.66 -6.23
N PHE A 113 -22.43 14.34 -6.30
CA PHE A 113 -21.12 13.74 -6.50
C PHE A 113 -20.80 13.72 -7.99
N LEU A 114 -19.86 14.55 -8.42
CA LEU A 114 -19.28 14.50 -9.76
C LEU A 114 -17.99 13.68 -9.65
N ASP A 115 -18.04 12.42 -10.09
CA ASP A 115 -16.84 11.60 -10.25
C ASP A 115 -16.44 11.59 -11.73
N GLU A 116 -15.21 11.98 -12.03
CA GLU A 116 -14.64 11.99 -13.37
C GLU A 116 -14.65 10.59 -14.01
N SER A 117 -14.65 9.54 -13.20
CA SER A 117 -14.76 8.14 -13.65
C SER A 117 -16.09 7.82 -14.33
N ALA A 118 -17.17 8.55 -14.01
CA ALA A 118 -18.47 8.40 -14.65
C ALA A 118 -18.50 8.95 -16.09
N PHE A 119 -17.50 9.76 -16.47
CA PHE A 119 -17.38 10.35 -17.81
C PHE A 119 -16.41 9.59 -18.72
N HIS A 120 -15.67 8.60 -18.19
CA HIS A 120 -14.92 7.62 -18.98
C HIS A 120 -15.83 6.51 -19.56
N ILE A 121 -17.03 6.88 -20.02
CA ILE A 121 -17.84 5.99 -20.87
C ILE A 121 -17.20 6.03 -22.25
N ASN A 122 -16.72 4.88 -22.70
CA ASN A 122 -15.99 4.70 -23.96
C ASN A 122 -16.89 5.09 -25.17
N LEU A 123 -16.88 6.37 -25.58
CA LEU A 123 -17.67 6.91 -26.70
C LEU A 123 -17.27 6.33 -28.08
N LYS A 124 -16.29 5.42 -28.14
CA LYS A 124 -15.78 4.80 -29.38
C LYS A 124 -16.76 3.91 -30.13
N HIS A 125 -17.90 3.54 -29.55
CA HIS A 125 -18.86 2.65 -30.22
C HIS A 125 -19.99 3.35 -31.00
N MET A 126 -20.09 4.69 -30.98
CA MET A 126 -21.25 5.38 -31.59
C MET A 126 -21.04 5.93 -33.01
N LEU A 127 -19.86 5.79 -33.62
CA LEU A 127 -19.57 6.31 -34.97
C LEU A 127 -19.27 5.23 -36.02
N LYS A 128 -19.85 4.03 -35.92
CA LYS A 128 -19.66 2.97 -36.94
C LYS A 128 -20.88 2.53 -37.74
N ASN A 129 -22.06 3.13 -37.54
CA ASN A 129 -23.27 2.74 -38.29
C ASN A 129 -24.00 3.95 -38.88
N ARG A 130 -23.38 4.66 -39.83
CA ARG A 130 -24.05 5.40 -40.91
C ARG A 130 -23.12 5.47 -42.11
N ALA A 131 -23.16 4.44 -42.93
CA ALA A 131 -22.75 4.44 -44.33
C ALA A 131 -23.92 3.86 -45.13
#